data_AF-A0A183L0N1-F1
#
_entry.id   AF-A0A183L0N1-F1
#
_cell.length_a   1.000
_cell.length_b   1.000
_cell.length_c   1.000
_cell.angle_alpha   90.00
_cell.angle_beta   90.00
_cell.angle_gamma   90.00
#
_symmetry.space_group_name_H-M   'P 1'
#
loop_
_entity.id
_entity.type
_entity.pdbx_description
1 polymer ?
#
loop_
_entity_poly.entity_id
_entity_poly.type
_entity_poly.pdbx_seq_one_letter_code
_entity_poly.pdbx_strand_id
1 'polypeptide(L)'
;MIQERKNKETVINKSQTTVENVKAKAEFKETNEQVNSSIRADKQKYVEDLATTVEKAATEGNLGQLYDTTKKLTGKYGKPERPVKDKDSRTEEQMGGTL
;
A
#
# COMPACT_ATOMS: atom_id res chain seq x y z
N MET A 1 14.91 28.96 41.10
CA MET A 1 13.66 28.16 40.99
C MET A 1 12.92 28.31 39.66
N ILE A 2 12.69 29.51 39.10
CA ILE A 2 11.91 29.66 37.85
C ILE A 2 12.59 28.96 36.65
N GLN A 3 13.91 29.07 36.52
CA GLN A 3 14.66 28.47 35.41
C GLN A 3 14.65 26.93 35.45
N GLU A 4 14.73 26.32 36.63
CA GLU A 4 14.63 24.87 36.78
C GLU A 4 13.26 24.32 36.37
N ARG A 5 12.18 25.06 36.65
CA ARG A 5 10.83 24.67 36.21
C ARG A 5 10.73 24.69 34.67
N LYS A 6 11.24 25.75 34.04
CA LYS A 6 11.28 25.87 32.57
C LYS A 6 12.09 24.75 31.91
N ASN A 7 13.26 24.41 32.46
CA ASN A 7 14.08 23.33 31.91
C ASN A 7 13.43 21.96 32.06
N LYS A 8 12.72 21.69 33.16
CA LYS A 8 11.97 20.43 33.32
C LYS A 8 10.84 20.32 32.30
N GLU A 9 10.13 21.41 32.04
CA GLU A 9 9.06 21.47 31.05
C GLU A 9 9.57 21.19 29.62
N THR A 10 10.70 21.79 29.21
CA THR A 10 11.26 21.55 27.87
C THR A 10 11.73 20.11 27.67
N VAL A 11 12.29 19.49 28.71
CA VAL A 11 12.70 18.08 28.69
C VAL A 11 11.48 17.17 28.55
N ILE A 12 10.42 17.42 29.31
CA ILE A 12 9.17 16.65 29.24
C ILE A 12 8.54 16.79 27.85
N ASN A 13 8.38 18.01 27.34
CA ASN A 13 7.78 18.24 26.03
C ASN A 13 8.57 17.54 24.91
N LYS A 14 9.91 17.63 24.94
CA LYS A 14 10.77 16.91 23.98
C LYS A 14 10.58 15.39 24.06
N SER A 15 10.48 14.85 25.27
CA SER A 15 10.26 13.40 25.46
C SER A 15 8.89 12.97 24.91
N GLN A 16 7.83 13.75 25.15
CA GLN A 16 6.49 13.49 24.63
C GLN A 16 6.47 13.52 23.09
N THR A 17 7.04 14.56 22.47
CA THR A 17 7.16 14.64 21.01
C THR A 17 7.92 13.45 20.42
N THR A 18 8.96 12.95 21.10
CA THR A 18 9.71 11.78 20.63
C THR A 18 8.85 10.52 20.65
N VAL A 19 8.07 10.33 21.72
CA VAL A 19 7.16 9.18 21.87
C VAL A 19 6.06 9.21 20.81
N GLU A 20 5.45 10.36 20.56
CA GLU A 20 4.42 10.53 19.53
C GLU A 20 4.95 10.21 18.13
N ASN A 21 6.16 10.70 17.80
CA ASN A 21 6.79 10.39 16.51
C ASN A 21 7.10 8.89 16.34
N VAL A 22 7.58 8.23 17.39
CA VAL A 22 7.84 6.78 17.34
C VAL A 22 6.53 6.00 17.15
N LYS A 23 5.46 6.41 17.83
CA LYS A 23 4.13 5.81 17.68
C LYS A 23 3.58 5.99 16.27
N ALA A 24 3.59 7.21 15.73
CA ALA A 24 3.12 7.49 14.37
C ALA A 24 3.91 6.67 13.32
N LYS A 25 5.22 6.54 13.49
CA LYS A 25 6.06 5.71 12.61
C LYS A 25 5.71 4.23 12.67
N ALA A 26 5.38 3.72 13.86
CA ALA A 26 4.94 2.33 14.03
C ALA A 26 3.58 2.09 13.36
N GLU A 27 2.61 2.99 13.55
CA GLU A 27 1.29 2.92 12.92
C GLU A 27 1.38 3.01 11.38
N PHE A 28 2.22 3.89 10.85
CA PHE A 28 2.47 3.98 9.41
C PHE A 28 3.04 2.67 8.86
N LYS A 29 4.00 2.05 9.58
CA LYS A 29 4.59 0.78 9.16
C LYS A 29 3.54 -0.34 9.12
N GLU A 30 2.75 -0.48 10.19
CA GLU A 30 1.71 -1.50 10.30
C GLU A 30 0.65 -1.35 9.21
N THR A 31 0.15 -0.13 8.99
CA THR A 31 -0.85 0.14 7.94
C THR A 31 -0.29 -0.10 6.53
N ASN A 32 0.96 0.26 6.28
CA ASN A 32 1.62 -0.03 5.01
C ASN A 32 1.82 -1.54 4.78
N GLU A 33 2.19 -2.31 5.82
CA GLU A 33 2.26 -3.77 5.75
C GLU A 33 0.90 -4.40 5.43
N GLN A 34 -0.17 -3.89 6.05
CA GLN A 34 -1.54 -4.35 5.80
C GLN A 34 -1.98 -4.06 4.36
N VAL A 35 -1.74 -2.85 3.86
CA VAL A 35 -2.07 -2.46 2.47
C VAL A 35 -1.32 -3.33 1.46
N ASN A 36 -0.02 -3.54 1.65
CA ASN A 36 0.76 -4.38 0.75
C ASN A 36 0.29 -5.84 0.76
N SER A 37 -0.11 -6.35 1.92
CA SER A 37 -0.68 -7.69 2.05
C SER A 37 -2.03 -7.81 1.32
N SER A 38 -2.92 -6.81 1.45
CA SER A 38 -4.19 -6.76 0.70
C SER A 38 -3.96 -6.70 -0.80
N ILE A 39 -3.07 -5.83 -1.29
CA ILE A 39 -2.75 -5.72 -2.71
C ILE A 39 -2.24 -7.05 -3.28
N ARG A 40 -1.44 -7.78 -2.51
CA ARG A 40 -0.97 -9.11 -2.90
C ARG A 40 -2.12 -10.11 -2.97
N ALA A 41 -2.99 -10.12 -1.96
CA ALA A 41 -4.14 -11.02 -1.92
C ALA A 41 -5.12 -10.76 -3.08
N ASP A 42 -5.43 -9.50 -3.37
CA ASP A 42 -6.33 -9.12 -4.47
C ASP A 42 -5.77 -9.54 -5.83
N LYS A 43 -4.45 -9.40 -6.03
CA LYS A 43 -3.77 -9.88 -7.24
C LYS A 43 -3.83 -11.39 -7.37
N GLN A 44 -3.59 -12.13 -6.29
CA GLN A 44 -3.67 -13.59 -6.29
C GLN A 44 -5.08 -14.06 -6.63
N LYS A 45 -6.09 -13.49 -5.97
CA LYS A 45 -7.50 -13.80 -6.23
C LYS A 45 -7.88 -13.57 -7.69
N TYR A 46 -7.50 -12.42 -8.24
CA TYR A 46 -7.81 -12.11 -9.65
C TYR A 46 -7.10 -13.08 -10.63
N VAL A 47 -5.87 -13.50 -10.35
CA VAL A 47 -5.18 -14.52 -11.16
C VAL A 47 -5.87 -15.89 -11.04
N GLU A 48 -6.28 -16.31 -9.84
CA GLU A 48 -6.99 -17.56 -9.59
C GLU A 48 -8.36 -17.61 -10.29
N ASP A 49 -9.13 -16.51 -10.24
CA ASP A 49 -10.42 -16.38 -10.91
C ASP A 49 -10.26 -16.51 -12.45
N LEU A 50 -9.22 -15.89 -13.02
CA LEU A 50 -8.90 -16.04 -14.44
C LEU A 50 -8.47 -17.48 -14.78
N ALA A 51 -7.62 -18.10 -13.96
CA ALA A 51 -7.18 -19.48 -14.17
C ALA A 51 -8.36 -20.47 -14.15
N THR A 52 -9.25 -20.33 -13.18
CA THR A 52 -10.49 -21.12 -13.10
C THR A 52 -11.37 -20.93 -14.33
N THR A 53 -11.44 -19.69 -14.85
CA THR A 53 -12.19 -19.40 -16.08
C THR A 53 -11.55 -20.04 -17.32
N VAL A 54 -10.21 -20.06 -17.39
CA VAL A 54 -9.46 -20.73 -18.47
C VAL A 54 -9.72 -22.24 -18.45
N GLU A 55 -9.64 -22.88 -17.28
CA GLU A 55 -9.91 -24.32 -17.13
C GLU A 55 -11.32 -24.67 -17.59
N LYS A 56 -12.32 -23.89 -17.14
CA LYS A 56 -13.70 -24.09 -17.57
C LYS A 56 -13.86 -23.95 -19.09
N ALA A 57 -13.31 -22.88 -19.68
CA ALA A 57 -13.38 -22.68 -21.13
C ALA A 57 -12.71 -23.81 -21.92
N ALA A 58 -11.60 -24.38 -21.41
CA ALA A 58 -10.95 -25.54 -22.01
C ALA A 58 -11.84 -26.79 -21.95
N THR A 59 -12.49 -27.04 -20.82
CA THR A 59 -13.41 -28.19 -20.66
C THR A 59 -14.66 -28.07 -21.56
N GLU A 60 -15.17 -26.86 -21.75
CA GLU A 60 -16.36 -26.59 -22.57
C GLU A 60 -16.03 -26.42 -24.07
N GLY A 61 -14.74 -26.44 -24.45
CA GLY A 61 -14.31 -26.24 -25.84
C GLY A 61 -14.48 -24.80 -26.36
N ASN A 62 -14.62 -23.81 -25.47
CA ASN A 62 -14.77 -22.41 -25.84
C ASN A 62 -13.40 -21.74 -26.10
N LEU A 63 -12.87 -21.96 -27.32
CA LEU A 63 -11.55 -21.44 -27.73
C LEU A 63 -11.45 -19.91 -27.68
N GLY A 64 -12.53 -19.19 -28.01
CA GLY A 64 -12.53 -17.72 -28.02
C GLY A 64 -12.30 -17.16 -26.62
N GLN A 65 -13.07 -17.64 -25.64
CA GLN A 65 -12.92 -17.23 -24.24
C GLN A 65 -11.58 -17.68 -23.66
N LEU A 66 -11.09 -18.86 -24.04
CA LEU A 66 -9.76 -19.34 -23.65
C LEU A 66 -8.67 -18.33 -24.06
N TYR A 67 -8.63 -17.95 -25.34
CA TYR A 67 -7.65 -17.01 -25.87
C TYR A 67 -7.69 -15.65 -25.18
N ASP A 68 -8.89 -15.06 -25.05
CA ASP A 68 -9.05 -13.75 -24.42
C ASP A 68 -8.61 -13.74 -22.96
N THR A 69 -8.91 -14.82 -22.22
CA THR A 69 -8.56 -14.94 -20.80
C THR A 69 -7.06 -15.18 -20.61
N THR A 70 -6.43 -16.01 -21.45
CA THR A 70 -4.97 -16.18 -21.47
C THR A 70 -4.24 -14.89 -21.84
N LYS A 71 -4.79 -14.10 -22.77
CA LYS A 71 -4.25 -12.78 -23.13
C LYS A 71 -4.33 -11.79 -21.96
N LYS A 72 -5.40 -11.83 -21.17
CA LYS A 72 -5.51 -11.04 -19.93
C LYS A 72 -4.51 -11.49 -18.87
N LEU A 73 -4.30 -12.79 -18.72
CA LEU A 73 -3.39 -13.38 -17.72
C LEU A 73 -1.91 -13.10 -18.03
N THR A 74 -1.56 -13.02 -19.31
CA THR A 74 -0.22 -12.62 -19.79
C THR A 74 -0.04 -11.10 -19.85
N GLY A 75 -1.12 -10.33 -19.70
CA GLY A 75 -1.10 -8.88 -19.62
C GLY A 75 -0.37 -8.42 -18.36
N LYS A 76 0.58 -7.49 -18.51
CA LYS A 76 1.27 -6.89 -17.36
C LYS A 76 0.29 -6.00 -16.58
N TYR A 77 0.20 -6.22 -15.27
CA TYR A 77 -0.52 -5.31 -14.37
C TYR A 77 0.13 -3.93 -14.39
N GLY A 78 -0.54 -2.96 -15.01
CA GLY A 78 -0.25 -1.55 -14.81
C GLY A 78 -0.53 -1.18 -13.34
N LYS A 79 0.26 -0.27 -12.78
CA LYS A 79 0.09 0.20 -11.40
C LYS A 79 -1.38 0.58 -11.13
N PRO A 80 -1.94 0.28 -9.94
CA PRO A 80 -3.25 0.78 -9.57
C PRO A 80 -3.22 2.32 -9.60
N GLU A 81 -4.24 2.91 -10.22
CA GLU A 81 -4.37 4.35 -10.51
C GLU A 81 -4.54 5.23 -9.26
N ARG A 82 -4.74 4.65 -8.08
CA ARG A 82 -5.02 5.40 -6.87
C ARG A 82 -3.80 5.45 -5.95
N PRO A 83 -3.11 6.60 -5.84
CA PRO A 83 -2.24 6.87 -4.71
C PRO A 83 -3.07 6.75 -3.44
N VAL A 84 -2.54 6.02 -2.45
CA VAL A 84 -3.10 6.01 -1.10
C VAL A 84 -3.01 7.45 -0.58
N LYS A 85 -4.15 8.09 -0.37
CA LYS A 85 -4.19 9.41 0.26
C LYS A 85 -3.83 9.25 1.74
N ASP A 86 -2.70 9.83 2.13
CA ASP A 86 -2.39 10.08 3.53
C ASP A 86 -3.34 11.15 4.10
N LYS A 87 -3.56 11.14 5.42
CA LYS A 87 -4.43 12.12 6.12
C LYS A 87 -3.83 13.53 6.08
N ASP A 88 -2.53 13.64 5.85
CA ASP A 88 -1.85 14.89 5.55
C ASP A 88 -1.50 14.91 4.06
N SER A 89 -2.20 15.77 3.32
CA SER A 89 -2.11 16.04 1.88
C SER A 89 -0.67 16.15 1.30
N ARG A 90 0.08 15.04 1.20
CA ARG A 90 1.31 14.93 0.42
C ARG A 90 1.25 13.68 -0.42
N THR A 91 1.00 13.89 -1.70
CA THR A 91 1.19 12.89 -2.74
C THR A 91 2.70 12.66 -2.91
N GLU A 92 3.14 11.39 -2.87
CA GLU A 92 4.54 10.97 -3.02
C GLU A 92 5.18 11.28 -4.40
N GLU A 93 4.49 12.05 -5.25
CA GLU A 93 4.93 12.40 -6.61
C GLU A 93 5.93 13.57 -6.67
N GLN A 94 6.26 14.20 -5.53
CA GLN A 94 7.11 15.41 -5.48
C GLN A 94 8.55 15.19 -4.99
N MET A 95 9.04 13.95 -4.82
CA MET A 95 10.47 13.71 -4.51
C MET A 95 11.28 13.18 -5.71
N GLY A 96 10.89 13.57 -6.93
CA GLY A 96 11.65 13.28 -8.15
C GLY A 96 11.84 14.53 -9.01
N GLY A 97 12.80 15.38 -8.64
CA GLY A 97 13.08 16.62 -9.40
C GLY A 97 14.34 17.38 -8.98
N THR A 98 15.50 16.89 -9.44
CA THR A 98 16.74 17.59 -9.87
C THR A 98 17.53 18.56 -8.97
N LEU A 99 18.85 18.25 -8.94
CA LEU A 99 20.08 19.03 -8.66
C LEU A 99 20.28 19.67 -7.28
#